data_AF-W1DIW0-F1
#
_entry.id   AF-W1DIW0-F1
#
_cell.length_a   1.000
_cell.length_b   1.000
_cell.length_c   1.000
_cell.angle_alpha   90.00
_cell.angle_beta   90.00
_cell.angle_gamma   90.00
#
_symmetry.space_group_name_H-M   'P 1'
#
loop_
_entity.id
_entity.type
_entity.pdbx_description
1 polymer ?
#
loop_
_entity_poly.entity_id
_entity_poly.type
_entity_poly.pdbx_seq_one_letter_code
_entity_poly.pdbx_strand_id
1 'polypeptide(L)'
;MVSLKSFLHYFSPARPAQPLSEAEKQQIEALIQAFGGEANITQVDACITRLRVSVRHLAAVDSEALQQQGALGVIILGQQVHAIFGKQSDALRQLLDEHFAARK
;
A
#
# COMPACT_ATOMS: atom_id res chain seq x y z
N MET A 1 -1.22 -30.21 -28.46
CA MET A 1 -1.34 -30.84 -27.14
C MET A 1 -0.36 -30.14 -26.21
N VAL A 2 -0.83 -29.32 -25.27
CA VAL A 2 0.05 -28.56 -24.36
C VAL A 2 0.51 -29.53 -23.27
N SER A 3 1.82 -29.66 -23.06
CA SER A 3 2.38 -30.56 -22.05
C SER A 3 2.03 -30.05 -20.65
N LEU A 4 1.51 -30.93 -19.79
CA LEU A 4 1.26 -30.65 -18.37
C LEU A 4 2.51 -30.14 -17.64
N LYS A 5 3.72 -30.57 -18.08
CA LYS A 5 4.99 -30.06 -17.55
C LYS A 5 5.25 -28.59 -17.90
N SER A 6 4.82 -28.16 -19.08
CA SER A 6 4.89 -26.74 -19.49
C SER A 6 3.86 -25.89 -18.72
N PHE A 7 2.71 -26.48 -18.35
CA PHE A 7 1.67 -25.81 -17.58
C PHE A 7 2.09 -25.58 -16.12
N LEU A 8 2.83 -26.52 -15.52
CA LEU A 8 3.39 -26.35 -14.18
C LEU A 8 4.48 -25.28 -14.12
N HIS A 9 5.22 -25.04 -15.19
CA HIS A 9 6.16 -23.91 -15.29
C HIS A 9 5.46 -22.56 -15.59
N TYR A 10 4.20 -22.56 -16.03
CA TYR A 10 3.42 -21.34 -16.25
C TYR A 10 2.97 -20.71 -14.91
N PHE A 11 2.69 -21.54 -13.92
CA PHE A 11 2.53 -21.09 -12.54
C PHE A 11 3.91 -20.81 -11.95
N SER A 12 4.39 -19.59 -12.20
CA SER A 12 5.61 -19.07 -11.58
C SER A 12 5.58 -19.31 -10.06
N PRO A 13 6.70 -19.69 -9.43
CA PRO A 13 6.80 -19.71 -7.98
C PRO A 13 6.47 -18.31 -7.43
N ALA A 14 5.95 -18.24 -6.21
CA ALA A 14 5.78 -16.98 -5.49
C ALA A 14 7.08 -16.18 -5.61
N ARG A 15 6.98 -14.96 -6.17
CA ARG A 15 8.14 -14.09 -6.36
C ARG A 15 8.80 -13.95 -4.98
N PRO A 16 10.10 -14.29 -4.82
CA PRO A 16 10.76 -14.12 -3.54
C PRO A 16 10.63 -12.64 -3.14
N ALA A 17 10.17 -12.38 -1.91
CA ALA A 17 10.06 -11.03 -1.38
C ALA A 17 11.44 -10.37 -1.47
N GLN A 18 11.60 -9.47 -2.44
CA GLN A 18 12.84 -8.73 -2.58
C GLN A 18 12.86 -7.70 -1.45
N PRO A 19 13.98 -7.54 -0.73
CA PRO A 19 14.05 -6.55 0.33
C PRO A 19 13.76 -5.16 -0.25
N LEU A 20 12.85 -4.44 0.40
CA LEU A 20 12.45 -3.07 0.06
C LEU A 20 13.70 -2.21 -0.22
N SER A 21 13.71 -1.51 -1.36
CA SER A 21 14.76 -0.54 -1.65
C SER A 21 14.68 0.64 -0.67
N GLU A 22 15.78 1.36 -0.48
CA GLU A 22 15.80 2.53 0.41
C GLU A 22 14.80 3.62 0.00
N ALA A 23 14.57 3.79 -1.31
CA ALA A 23 13.58 4.72 -1.83
C ALA A 23 12.14 4.29 -1.48
N GLU A 24 11.84 3.00 -1.58
CA GLU A 24 10.52 2.46 -1.20
C GLU A 24 10.28 2.59 0.30
N LYS A 25 11.30 2.33 1.13
CA LYS A 25 11.20 2.53 2.58
C LYS A 25 10.89 3.98 2.93
N GLN A 26 11.58 4.94 2.31
CA GLN A 26 11.33 6.37 2.53
C GLN A 26 9.92 6.78 2.09
N GLN A 27 9.46 6.26 0.95
CA GLN A 27 8.10 6.52 0.46
C GLN A 27 7.03 5.95 1.40
N ILE A 28 7.23 4.73 1.90
CA ILE A 28 6.35 4.11 2.90
C ILE A 28 6.32 4.94 4.18
N GLU A 29 7.48 5.36 4.69
CA GLU A 29 7.57 6.18 5.89
C GLU A 29 6.82 7.51 5.72
N ALA A 30 7.02 8.19 4.59
CA ALA A 30 6.30 9.41 4.27
C ALA A 30 4.78 9.20 4.20
N LEU A 31 4.31 8.10 3.60
CA LEU A 31 2.90 7.74 3.57
C LEU A 31 2.35 7.48 4.97
N ILE A 32 3.06 6.72 5.80
CA ILE A 32 2.66 6.44 7.18
C ILE A 32 2.52 7.74 7.98
N GLN A 33 3.49 8.66 7.84
CA GLN A 33 3.42 9.97 8.48
C GLN A 33 2.22 10.79 7.96
N ALA A 34 1.95 10.76 6.66
CA ALA A 34 0.79 11.43 6.07
C ALA A 34 -0.56 10.88 6.58
N PHE A 35 -0.61 9.60 6.98
CA PHE A 35 -1.79 9.03 7.66
C PHE A 35 -1.84 9.34 9.17
N GLY A 36 -0.92 10.14 9.71
CA GLY A 36 -0.85 10.48 11.14
C GLY A 36 0.01 9.53 11.97
N GLY A 37 0.89 8.78 11.32
CA GLY A 37 1.82 7.84 11.94
C GLY A 37 1.25 6.42 12.08
N GLU A 38 2.14 5.49 12.42
CA GLU A 38 1.86 4.05 12.47
C GLU A 38 0.73 3.71 13.47
N ALA A 39 0.75 4.36 14.64
CA ALA A 39 -0.25 4.15 15.69
C ALA A 39 -1.67 4.58 15.25
N ASN A 40 -1.77 5.46 14.26
CA ASN A 40 -3.06 5.95 13.76
C ASN A 40 -3.69 4.99 12.74
N ILE A 41 -2.89 4.14 12.09
CA ILE A 41 -3.37 3.19 11.07
C ILE A 41 -3.89 1.92 11.76
N THR A 42 -5.11 1.50 11.42
CA THR A 42 -5.71 0.28 11.97
C THR A 42 -5.76 -0.85 10.96
N GLN A 43 -6.01 -0.53 9.70
CA GLN A 43 -6.11 -1.49 8.62
C GLN A 43 -5.73 -0.83 7.30
N VAL A 44 -4.97 -1.55 6.47
CA VAL A 44 -4.61 -1.14 5.12
C VAL A 44 -5.18 -2.16 4.16
N ASP A 45 -5.95 -1.68 3.19
CA ASP A 45 -6.46 -2.44 2.06
C ASP A 45 -6.14 -1.68 0.78
N ALA A 46 -6.10 -2.35 -0.37
CA ALA A 46 -6.12 -1.66 -1.66
C ALA A 46 -7.01 -2.35 -2.67
N CYS A 47 -7.60 -1.54 -3.53
CA CYS A 47 -8.19 -1.94 -4.80
C CYS A 47 -7.22 -1.60 -5.94
N ILE A 48 -7.57 -1.97 -7.17
CA ILE A 48 -6.78 -1.72 -8.39
C ILE A 48 -6.27 -0.27 -8.49
N THR A 49 -7.09 0.71 -8.08
CA THR A 49 -6.78 2.13 -8.24
C THR A 49 -6.81 2.95 -6.94
N ARG A 50 -7.10 2.32 -5.80
CA ARG A 50 -7.33 3.04 -4.53
C ARG A 50 -6.69 2.31 -3.36
N LEU A 51 -5.85 3.00 -2.60
CA LEU A 51 -5.41 2.61 -1.27
C LEU A 51 -6.48 3.04 -0.25
N ARG A 52 -6.94 2.09 0.55
CA ARG A 52 -8.01 2.21 1.54
C ARG A 52 -7.41 2.01 2.92
N VAL A 53 -7.29 3.08 3.70
CA VAL A 53 -6.67 3.04 5.02
C VAL A 53 -7.70 3.42 6.07
N SER A 54 -7.94 2.51 7.01
CA SER A 54 -8.73 2.79 8.20
C SER A 54 -7.82 3.43 9.26
N VAL A 55 -8.27 4.54 9.84
CA VAL A 55 -7.49 5.28 10.85
C VAL A 55 -8.25 5.44 12.15
N ARG A 56 -7.54 5.78 13.24
CA ARG A 56 -8.11 6.09 14.57
C ARG A 56 -8.53 7.55 14.68
N HIS A 57 -7.74 8.46 14.14
CA HIS A 57 -7.92 9.90 14.23
C HIS A 57 -7.78 10.54 12.85
N LEU A 58 -8.89 11.00 12.27
CA LEU A 58 -8.91 11.67 10.98
C LEU A 58 -8.18 13.02 11.00
N ALA A 59 -8.19 13.71 12.15
CA ALA A 59 -7.53 15.01 12.29
C ALA A 59 -6.00 14.92 12.16
N ALA A 60 -5.41 13.73 12.33
CA ALA A 60 -3.99 13.49 12.14
C ALA A 60 -3.63 13.13 10.69
N VAL A 61 -4.63 12.97 9.81
CA VAL A 61 -4.40 12.64 8.39
C VAL A 61 -4.17 13.92 7.60
N ASP A 62 -3.02 13.97 6.93
CA ASP A 62 -2.66 15.04 6.02
C ASP A 62 -2.97 14.64 4.57
N SER A 63 -4.05 15.22 4.04
CA SER A 63 -4.49 14.96 2.66
C SER A 63 -3.60 15.61 1.61
N GLU A 64 -2.90 16.70 1.95
CA GLU A 64 -1.98 17.38 1.04
C GLU A 64 -0.68 16.57 0.91
N ALA A 65 -0.14 16.10 2.03
CA ALA A 65 1.02 15.21 2.03
C ALA A 65 0.75 13.93 1.22
N LEU A 66 -0.45 13.33 1.34
CA LEU A 66 -0.82 12.17 0.53
C LEU A 66 -0.81 12.46 -0.99
N GLN A 67 -1.23 13.66 -1.41
CA GLN A 67 -1.16 14.08 -2.80
C GLN A 67 0.28 14.31 -3.26
N GLN A 68 1.13 14.88 -2.41
CA GLN A 68 2.57 15.01 -2.67
C GLN A 68 3.27 13.66 -2.82
N GLN A 69 2.79 12.62 -2.13
CA GLN A 69 3.24 11.23 -2.30
C GLN A 69 2.67 10.54 -3.55
N GLY A 70 1.92 11.26 -4.40
CA GLY A 70 1.43 10.76 -5.68
C GLY A 70 -0.05 10.38 -5.71
N ALA A 71 -0.83 10.70 -4.67
CA ALA A 71 -2.27 10.51 -4.73
C ALA A 71 -2.90 11.53 -5.69
N LEU A 72 -3.67 11.05 -6.66
CA LEU A 72 -4.48 11.87 -7.57
C LEU A 72 -5.66 12.54 -6.86
N GLY A 73 -6.05 11.98 -5.72
CA GLY A 73 -7.12 12.50 -4.89
C GLY A 73 -7.26 11.68 -3.61
N VAL A 74 -7.80 12.32 -2.59
CA VAL A 74 -8.05 11.72 -1.27
C VAL A 74 -9.53 11.92 -0.93
N ILE A 75 -10.21 10.84 -0.58
CA ILE A 75 -11.62 10.85 -0.20
C ILE A 75 -11.71 10.29 1.22
N ILE A 76 -12.40 10.98 2.11
CA ILE A 76 -12.61 10.53 3.49
C ILE A 76 -14.08 10.09 3.65
N LEU A 77 -14.27 8.84 4.11
CA LEU A 77 -15.58 8.22 4.32
C LEU A 77 -15.63 7.64 5.73
N GLY A 78 -16.25 8.39 6.66
CA GLY A 78 -16.17 8.04 8.08
C GLY A 78 -14.70 7.97 8.54
N GLN A 79 -14.30 6.88 9.19
CA GLN A 79 -12.92 6.64 9.65
C GLN A 79 -11.99 6.04 8.58
N GLN A 80 -12.45 5.98 7.33
CA GLN A 80 -11.67 5.40 6.24
C GLN A 80 -11.20 6.47 5.25
N VAL A 81 -9.90 6.48 4.96
CA VAL A 81 -9.25 7.35 3.98
C VAL A 81 -8.99 6.56 2.70
N HIS A 82 -9.44 7.09 1.58
CA HIS A 82 -9.30 6.49 0.25
C HIS A 82 -8.37 7.38 -0.58
N ALA A 83 -7.12 6.98 -0.70
CA ALA A 83 -6.13 7.66 -1.54
C ALA A 83 -6.06 6.98 -2.92
N ILE A 84 -6.26 7.75 -3.98
CA ILE A 84 -6.33 7.25 -5.36
C ILE A 84 -4.93 7.37 -5.99
N PHE A 85 -4.17 6.28 -6.07
CA PHE A 85 -2.82 6.26 -6.70
C PHE A 85 -2.84 5.69 -8.13
N GLY A 86 -4.03 5.34 -8.66
CA GLY A 86 -4.13 4.67 -9.95
C GLY A 86 -3.42 3.32 -9.94
N LYS A 87 -2.73 2.95 -11.03
CA LYS A 87 -2.05 1.65 -11.20
C LYS A 87 -1.00 1.35 -10.11
N GLN A 88 -0.53 2.36 -9.38
CA GLN A 88 0.47 2.20 -8.32
C GLN A 88 -0.14 1.73 -6.98
N SER A 89 -1.47 1.70 -6.85
CA SER A 89 -2.14 1.37 -5.58
C SER A 89 -1.83 -0.03 -5.08
N ASP A 90 -1.78 -1.02 -5.99
CA ASP A 90 -1.50 -2.42 -5.62
C ASP A 90 -0.04 -2.59 -5.13
N ALA A 91 0.90 -1.92 -5.79
CA ALA A 91 2.31 -1.91 -5.38
C ALA A 91 2.47 -1.27 -3.99
N LEU A 92 1.89 -0.08 -3.78
CA LEU A 92 1.96 0.61 -2.47
C LEU A 92 1.35 -0.21 -1.33
N ARG A 93 0.27 -0.96 -1.61
CA ARG A 93 -0.32 -1.89 -0.64
C ARG A 93 0.66 -2.99 -0.24
N GLN A 94 1.28 -3.64 -1.21
CA GLN A 94 2.24 -4.73 -0.96
C GLN A 94 3.42 -4.22 -0.13
N LEU A 95 3.94 -3.04 -0.46
CA LEU A 95 5.02 -2.39 0.28
C LEU A 95 4.62 -2.08 1.74
N LEU A 96 3.41 -1.55 1.96
CA LEU A 96 2.88 -1.31 3.32
C LEU A 96 2.68 -2.62 4.09
N ASP A 97 2.09 -3.64 3.45
CA ASP A 97 1.90 -4.95 4.07
C ASP A 97 3.23 -5.58 4.49
N GLU A 98 4.25 -5.50 3.63
CA GLU A 98 5.60 -5.97 3.93
C GLU A 98 6.23 -5.21 5.11
N HIS A 99 6.05 -3.88 5.15
CA HIS A 99 6.52 -3.05 6.27
C HIS A 99 5.87 -3.48 7.61
N PHE A 100 4.55 -3.69 7.63
CA PHE A 100 3.85 -4.14 8.83
C PHE A 100 4.10 -5.61 9.16
N ALA A 101 4.37 -6.46 8.17
CA ALA A 101 4.67 -7.88 8.37
C ALA A 101 6.09 -8.10 8.93
N ALA A 102 7.08 -7.31 8.51
CA ALA A 102 8.47 -7.41 8.96
C ALA A 102 8.68 -7.04 10.44
N ARG A 103 7.66 -6.46 11.09
CA ARG A 103 7.72 -5.93 12.47
C ARG A 103 6.87 -6.73 13.46
N LYS A 104 6.23 -7.81 13.01
CA LYS A 104 5.45 -8.75 13.83
C LYS A 104 6.30 -9.93 14.27
#